data_AF-Q8WIC7-F1
#
_entry.id   AF-Q8WIC7-F1
#
_cell.length_a   1.000
_cell.length_b   1.000
_cell.length_c   1.000
_cell.angle_alpha   90.00
_cell.angle_beta   90.00
_cell.angle_gamma   90.00
#
_symmetry.space_group_name_H-M   'P 1'
#
loop_
_entity.id
_entity.type
_entity.pdbx_description
1 polymer ?
#
loop_
_entity_poly.entity_id
_entity_poly.type
_entity_poly.pdbx_seq_one_letter_code
_entity_poly.pdbx_strand_id
1 'polypeptide(L)'
;ILLRIIPTTSGEKKAFTYYRDGMLAQSEGNYAEALQNYYEAMRLEIDPYDRSYILYNIGLIHTSNGEHTKALEYYFRALERNPFL
;
A
#
# COMPACT_ATOMS: atom_id res chain seq x y z
N ILE A 1 -17.67 -5.54 5.87
CA ILE A 1 -16.43 -6.34 6.06
C ILE A 1 -16.46 -7.47 5.06
N LEU A 2 -15.82 -7.28 3.91
CA LEU A 2 -15.61 -8.34 2.92
C LEU A 2 -14.10 -8.63 2.91
N LEU A 3 -13.65 -9.38 3.92
CA LEU A 3 -12.41 -10.13 3.80
C LEU A 3 -12.66 -11.19 2.73
N ARG A 4 -12.14 -11.00 1.51
CA ARG A 4 -11.98 -12.14 0.61
C ARG A 4 -10.97 -13.08 1.26
N ILE A 5 -11.50 -14.24 1.61
CA ILE A 5 -10.86 -15.31 2.36
C ILE A 5 -9.74 -15.87 1.48
N ILE A 6 -8.50 -15.58 1.89
CA ILE A 6 -7.25 -16.21 1.43
C ILE A 6 -6.85 -15.82 -0.02
N PRO A 7 -5.67 -15.20 -0.22
CA PRO A 7 -5.17 -14.94 -1.56
C PRO A 7 -5.05 -16.25 -2.34
N THR A 8 -5.69 -16.31 -3.51
CA THR A 8 -5.89 -17.56 -4.26
C THR A 8 -4.74 -17.86 -5.20
N THR A 9 -3.97 -16.84 -5.60
CA THR A 9 -2.78 -17.00 -6.44
C THR A 9 -1.48 -16.83 -5.64
N SER A 10 -0.39 -17.41 -6.14
CA SER A 10 0.95 -17.22 -5.57
C SER A 10 1.38 -15.74 -5.59
N GLY A 11 0.91 -14.97 -6.58
CA GLY A 11 1.17 -13.53 -6.70
C GLY A 11 0.47 -12.73 -5.60
N GLU A 12 -0.84 -12.93 -5.42
CA GLU A 12 -1.63 -12.25 -4.38
C GLU A 12 -1.10 -12.58 -2.97
N LYS A 13 -0.68 -13.83 -2.71
CA LYS A 13 -0.07 -14.20 -1.43
C LYS A 13 1.21 -13.42 -1.15
N LYS A 14 2.08 -13.31 -2.16
CA LYS A 14 3.32 -12.54 -2.05
C LYS A 14 3.05 -11.04 -1.91
N ALA A 15 2.09 -10.50 -2.66
CA ALA A 15 1.67 -9.11 -2.53
C ALA A 15 1.22 -8.80 -1.10
N PHE A 16 0.38 -9.67 -0.52
CA PHE A 16 -0.07 -9.55 0.86
C PHE A 16 1.06 -9.64 1.88
N THR A 17 2.05 -10.53 1.68
CA THR A 17 3.24 -10.59 2.53
C THR A 17 4.02 -9.27 2.49
N TYR A 18 4.37 -8.78 1.31
CA TYR A 18 5.05 -7.49 1.17
C TYR A 18 4.25 -6.34 1.79
N TYR A 19 2.92 -6.32 1.60
CA TYR A 19 2.07 -5.31 2.22
C TYR A 19 2.14 -5.35 3.75
N ARG A 20 2.09 -6.55 4.34
CA ARG A 20 2.21 -6.72 5.79
C ARG A 20 3.57 -6.33 6.33
N ASP A 21 4.64 -6.69 5.63
CA ASP A 21 6.00 -6.33 6.02
C ASP A 21 6.20 -4.80 5.92
N GLY A 22 5.60 -4.17 4.90
CA GLY A 22 5.56 -2.71 4.76
C GLY A 22 4.83 -2.02 5.92
N MET A 23 3.69 -2.54 6.36
CA MET A 23 2.97 -2.02 7.54
C MET A 23 3.78 -2.16 8.82
N LEU A 24 4.47 -3.30 9.00
CA LEU A 24 5.33 -3.52 10.16
C LEU A 24 6.48 -2.51 10.19
N ALA A 25 7.24 -2.41 9.10
CA ALA A 25 8.34 -1.45 8.97
C ALA A 25 7.87 0.00 9.17
N GLN A 26 6.69 0.36 8.65
CA GLN A 26 6.09 1.68 8.86
C GLN A 26 5.80 1.94 10.35
N SER A 27 5.26 0.95 11.07
CA SER A 27 4.96 1.07 12.49
C SER A 27 6.22 1.22 13.36
N GLU A 28 7.36 0.70 12.87
CA GLU A 28 8.68 0.84 13.51
C GLU A 28 9.40 2.13 13.10
N GLY A 29 8.83 2.94 12.19
CA GLY A 29 9.44 4.16 11.67
C GLY A 29 10.48 3.93 10.56
N ASN A 30 10.64 2.68 10.10
CA ASN A 30 11.56 2.28 9.04
C ASN A 30 10.96 2.61 7.66
N TYR A 31 10.77 3.90 7.38
CA TYR A 31 10.01 4.37 6.21
C TYR A 31 10.60 3.99 4.86
N ALA A 32 11.93 3.91 4.73
CA ALA A 32 12.57 3.48 3.49
C ALA A 32 12.24 2.01 3.16
N GLU A 33 12.34 1.13 4.15
CA GLU A 33 11.99 -0.28 4.03
C GLU A 33 10.49 -0.47 3.80
N ALA A 34 9.65 0.31 4.49
CA ALA A 34 8.21 0.28 4.29
C ALA A 34 7.84 0.64 2.83
N LEU A 35 8.45 1.68 2.26
CA LEU A 35 8.24 2.05 0.86
C LEU A 35 8.69 0.94 -0.10
N GLN A 36 9.86 0.32 0.13
CA GLN A 36 10.33 -0.79 -0.69
C GLN A 36 9.32 -1.95 -0.70
N ASN A 37 8.85 -2.35 0.47
CA ASN A 37 7.83 -3.40 0.62
C ASN A 37 6.51 -3.01 -0.05
N TYR A 38 6.01 -1.79 0.13
CA TYR A 38 4.80 -1.34 -0.53
C TYR A 38 4.93 -1.29 -2.06
N TYR A 39 6.09 -0.95 -2.62
CA TYR A 39 6.30 -1.01 -4.07
C TYR A 39 6.30 -2.44 -4.62
N GLU A 40 6.89 -3.40 -3.90
CA GLU A 40 6.80 -4.81 -4.29
C GLU A 40 5.36 -5.35 -4.18
N ALA A 41 4.62 -4.96 -3.13
CA ALA A 41 3.20 -5.28 -3.01
C ALA A 41 2.41 -4.70 -4.19
N MET A 42 2.62 -3.42 -4.55
CA MET A 42 1.97 -2.75 -5.67
C MET A 42 2.22 -3.45 -7.01
N ARG A 43 3.44 -3.96 -7.21
CA ARG A 43 3.86 -4.65 -8.44
C ARG A 43 3.12 -5.97 -8.63
N LEU A 44 2.81 -6.67 -7.53
CA LEU A 44 2.23 -8.00 -7.54
C LEU A 44 0.71 -8.00 -7.38
N GLU A 45 0.17 -7.08 -6.60
CA GLU A 45 -1.27 -6.93 -6.43
C GLU A 45 -1.89 -6.49 -7.75
N ILE A 46 -3.05 -7.03 -8.11
CA ILE A 46 -3.79 -6.67 -9.34
C ILE A 46 -5.16 -6.09 -9.02
N ASP A 47 -5.71 -6.39 -7.85
CA ASP A 47 -7.00 -5.87 -7.44
C ASP A 47 -6.93 -4.35 -7.22
N PRO A 48 -7.77 -3.55 -7.90
CA PRO A 48 -7.75 -2.10 -7.76
C PRO A 48 -8.05 -1.62 -6.33
N TYR A 49 -8.95 -2.29 -5.60
CA TYR A 49 -9.29 -1.92 -4.24
C TYR A 49 -8.13 -2.21 -3.29
N ASP A 50 -7.50 -3.38 -3.38
CA ASP A 50 -6.33 -3.68 -2.55
C ASP A 50 -5.14 -2.74 -2.84
N ARG A 51 -4.91 -2.41 -4.12
CA ARG A 51 -3.92 -1.40 -4.52
C ARG A 51 -4.20 -0.01 -3.93
N SER A 52 -5.47 0.34 -3.69
CA SER A 52 -5.81 1.65 -3.10
C SER A 52 -5.25 1.82 -1.70
N TYR A 53 -5.31 0.78 -0.86
CA TYR A 53 -4.74 0.78 0.49
C TYR A 53 -3.21 0.89 0.47
N ILE A 54 -2.54 0.19 -0.47
CA ILE A 54 -1.09 0.27 -0.62
C ILE A 54 -0.66 1.70 -1.03
N LEU A 55 -1.36 2.32 -2.01
CA LEU A 55 -1.09 3.71 -2.42
C LEU A 55 -1.29 4.69 -1.26
N TYR A 56 -2.34 4.49 -0.47
CA TYR A 56 -2.63 5.33 0.68
C TYR A 56 -1.52 5.25 1.74
N ASN A 57 -1.03 4.06 2.06
CA ASN A 57 0.07 3.91 3.02
C ASN A 57 1.39 4.52 2.51
N ILE A 58 1.66 4.46 1.19
CA ILE A 58 2.78 5.19 0.58
C ILE A 58 2.60 6.70 0.77
N GLY A 59 1.38 7.22 0.56
CA GLY A 59 1.05 8.63 0.81
C GLY A 59 1.25 9.05 2.26
N LEU A 60 0.89 8.19 3.22
CA LEU A 60 1.13 8.42 4.66
C LEU A 60 2.62 8.58 4.95
N ILE A 61 3.47 7.72 4.38
CA ILE A 61 4.93 7.84 4.57
C ILE A 61 5.46 9.15 3.98
N HIS A 62 5.04 9.51 2.77
CA HIS A 62 5.45 10.79 2.18
C HIS A 62 4.97 12.00 3.01
N THR A 63 3.81 11.89 3.65
CA THR A 63 3.33 12.91 4.61
C THR A 63 4.26 13.01 5.81
N SER A 64 4.65 11.89 6.42
CA SER A 64 5.59 11.85 7.54
C SER A 64 6.97 12.42 7.20
N ASN A 65 7.40 12.28 5.93
CA ASN A 65 8.66 12.84 5.44
C ASN A 65 8.57 14.33 5.03
N GLY A 66 7.40 14.97 5.15
CA GLY A 66 7.19 16.35 4.70
C GLY A 66 7.04 16.51 3.17
N GLU A 67 6.96 15.41 2.43
CA GLU A 67 6.83 15.37 0.97
C GLU A 67 5.35 15.51 0.55
N HIS A 68 4.69 16.60 0.98
CA HIS A 68 3.24 16.75 0.90
C HIS A 68 2.66 16.69 -0.52
N THR A 69 3.34 17.28 -1.51
CA THR A 69 2.90 17.23 -2.92
C THR A 69 2.83 15.79 -3.42
N LYS A 70 3.87 15.00 -3.13
CA LYS A 70 3.95 13.60 -3.53
C LYS A 70 2.93 12.74 -2.77
N ALA A 71 2.72 13.03 -1.48
CA ALA A 71 1.67 12.39 -0.71
C ALA A 71 0.28 12.61 -1.34
N LEU A 72 -0.05 13.84 -1.73
CA LEU A 72 -1.31 14.17 -2.41
C LEU A 72 -1.49 13.39 -3.72
N GLU A 73 -0.45 13.27 -4.53
CA GLU A 73 -0.51 12.46 -5.76
C GLU A 73 -0.87 10.99 -5.46
N TYR A 74 -0.28 10.41 -4.42
CA TYR A 74 -0.60 9.03 -4.01
C TYR A 74 -2.02 8.90 -3.46
N TYR A 75 -2.47 9.85 -2.64
CA TYR A 75 -3.84 9.86 -2.14
C TYR A 75 -4.87 9.97 -3.27
N PHE A 76 -4.66 10.84 -4.26
CA PHE A 76 -5.55 10.92 -5.41
C PHE A 76 -5.59 9.62 -6.20
N ARG A 77 -4.44 9.01 -6.46
CA ARG A 77 -4.38 7.70 -7.13
C ARG A 77 -5.08 6.59 -6.33
N ALA A 78 -5.08 6.67 -5.00
CA ALA A 78 -5.80 5.74 -4.14
C ALA A 78 -7.32 5.95 -4.28
N LEU A 79 -7.79 7.19 -4.19
CA LEU A 79 -9.20 7.57 -4.35
C LEU A 79 -9.76 7.28 -5.75
N GLU A 80 -8.95 7.43 -6.80
CA GLU A 80 -9.33 7.02 -8.17
C GLU A 80 -9.68 5.54 -8.26
N ARG A 81 -9.05 4.69 -7.45
CA ARG A 81 -9.26 3.23 -7.44
C ARG A 81 -10.35 2.82 -6.46
N ASN A 82 -10.41 3.49 -5.31
CA ASN A 82 -11.41 3.28 -4.28
C ASN A 82 -11.92 4.64 -3.78
N PRO A 83 -13.00 5.16 -4.37
CA PRO A 83 -13.57 6.45 -3.94
C PRO A 83 -14.15 6.46 -2.52
N PHE A 84 -14.26 5.28 -1.88
CA PHE A 84 -14.79 5.10 -0.53
C PHE A 84 -13.71 4.77 0.51
N LEU A 85 -12.44 5.02 0.17
CA LEU A 85 -11.30 4.79 1.05
C LEU A 85 -11.39 5.58 2.36
#